data_AF-A0A6N8I1B5-F1
#
_entry.id   AF-A0A6N8I1B5-F1
#
_cell.length_a   1.000
_cell.length_b   1.000
_cell.length_c   1.000
_cell.angle_alpha   90.00
_cell.angle_beta   90.00
_cell.angle_gamma   90.00
#
_symmetry.space_group_name_H-M   'P 1'
#
loop_
_entity.id
_entity.type
_entity.pdbx_description
1 polymer ?
#
loop_
_entity_poly.entity_id
_entity_poly.type
_entity_poly.pdbx_seq_one_letter_code
_entity_poly.pdbx_strand_id
1 'polypeptide(L)'
;MLKKQVKILLIAMQLLLIGMQFLPVGRTADTAGSGGAKSLSVFSMISRYAGMGFANDALVYLLLSCLLPVLTILLLIFLKTRYNYGTAAGLSAFYMLAAACFFSAAKRKMVDSVMLTGLHYLIILVSILSLALASWGFCLCAPPSDAD
;
A
#
# COMPACT_ATOMS: atom_id res chain seq x y z
N MET A 1 -22.78 -10.31 1.23
CA MET A 1 -22.50 -8.85 1.19
C MET A 1 -23.15 -8.24 -0.04
N LEU A 2 -23.81 -7.10 0.10
CA LEU A 2 -24.34 -6.34 -1.06
C LEU A 2 -23.17 -5.71 -1.84
N LYS A 3 -23.25 -5.62 -3.17
CA LYS A 3 -22.19 -5.00 -4.03
C LYS A 3 -21.76 -3.60 -3.53
N LYS A 4 -22.71 -2.82 -3.02
CA LYS A 4 -22.47 -1.51 -2.40
C LYS A 4 -21.58 -1.58 -1.16
N GLN A 5 -21.74 -2.59 -0.31
CA GLN A 5 -20.92 -2.78 0.90
C GLN A 5 -19.47 -3.10 0.55
N VAL A 6 -19.24 -3.97 -0.44
CA VAL A 6 -17.88 -4.29 -0.91
C VAL A 6 -17.18 -3.06 -1.47
N LYS A 7 -17.90 -2.23 -2.24
CA LYS A 7 -17.36 -0.97 -2.77
C LYS A 7 -16.96 0.00 -1.65
N ILE A 8 -17.83 0.21 -0.65
CA ILE A 8 -17.54 1.09 0.48
C ILE A 8 -16.33 0.59 1.27
N LEU A 9 -16.27 -0.73 1.52
CA LEU A 9 -15.16 -1.33 2.25
C LEU A 9 -13.83 -1.20 1.50
N LEU A 10 -13.83 -1.36 0.17
CA LEU A 10 -12.64 -1.14 -0.66
C LEU A 10 -12.16 0.31 -0.59
N ILE A 11 -13.08 1.30 -0.69
CA ILE A 11 -12.72 2.71 -0.53
C ILE A 11 -12.13 2.97 0.85
N ALA A 12 -12.74 2.42 1.91
CA ALA A 12 -12.22 2.54 3.26
C ALA A 12 -10.81 1.94 3.41
N MET A 13 -10.53 0.80 2.77
CA MET A 13 -9.19 0.20 2.75
C MET A 13 -8.17 1.07 2.01
N GLN A 14 -8.53 1.68 0.88
CA GLN A 14 -7.63 2.58 0.17
C GLN A 14 -7.34 3.86 0.96
N LEU A 15 -8.34 4.42 1.63
CA LEU A 15 -8.16 5.55 2.54
C LEU A 15 -7.27 5.17 3.73
N LEU A 16 -7.44 3.97 4.27
CA LEU A 16 -6.60 3.45 5.33
C LEU A 16 -5.14 3.31 4.89
N LEU A 17 -4.88 2.80 3.68
CA LEU A 17 -3.54 2.71 3.09
C LEU A 17 -2.88 4.08 2.95
N ILE A 18 -3.63 5.09 2.50
CA ILE A 18 -3.14 6.48 2.43
C ILE A 18 -2.80 7.00 3.84
N GLY A 19 -3.69 6.77 4.82
CA GLY A 19 -3.47 7.18 6.20
C GLY A 19 -2.24 6.52 6.85
N MET A 20 -1.98 5.25 6.53
CA MET A 20 -0.82 4.51 7.05
C MET A 20 0.52 5.08 6.59
N GLN A 21 0.58 5.85 5.49
CA GLN A 21 1.82 6.48 5.06
C GLN A 21 2.34 7.53 6.05
N PHE A 22 1.45 8.13 6.83
CA PHE A 22 1.78 9.11 7.86
C PHE A 22 2.17 8.46 9.19
N LEU A 23 1.88 7.17 9.36
CA LEU A 23 2.17 6.44 10.58
C LEU A 23 3.66 6.03 10.65
N PRO A 24 4.18 5.84 11.88
CA PRO A 24 5.59 5.52 12.08
C PRO A 24 5.92 4.07 11.72
N VAL A 25 6.69 3.90 10.65
CA VAL A 25 7.11 2.61 10.11
C VAL A 25 8.51 2.18 10.59
N GLY A 26 9.26 3.10 11.20
CA GLY A 26 10.57 2.79 11.75
C GLY A 26 11.00 3.76 12.84
N ARG A 27 12.13 3.47 13.47
CA ARG A 27 12.83 4.37 14.39
C ARG A 27 14.29 4.45 13.99
N THR A 28 14.90 5.62 14.13
CA THR A 28 16.33 5.80 13.90
C THR A 28 17.13 5.02 14.95
N ALA A 29 18.16 4.30 14.52
CA ALA A 29 19.13 3.70 15.45
C ALA A 29 20.07 4.81 15.96
N ASP A 30 19.99 5.12 17.25
CA ASP A 30 20.83 6.15 17.87
C ASP A 30 22.29 5.68 17.89
N THR A 31 23.13 6.29 17.05
CA THR A 31 24.58 6.01 17.02
C THR A 31 25.45 7.18 17.47
N ALA A 32 24.88 8.34 17.83
CA ALA A 32 25.67 9.43 18.41
C ALA A 32 24.80 10.46 19.17
N GLY A 33 24.76 10.33 20.50
CA GLY A 33 24.86 11.45 21.46
C GLY A 33 23.85 12.62 21.49
N SER A 34 22.91 12.79 20.55
CA SER A 34 21.99 13.95 20.61
C SER A 34 20.63 13.69 19.97
N GLY A 35 19.60 13.57 20.82
CA GLY A 35 18.19 13.57 20.42
C GLY A 35 17.63 12.16 20.21
N GLY A 36 16.87 11.68 21.19
CA GLY A 36 16.41 10.29 21.25
C GLY A 36 15.64 9.79 20.02
N ALA A 37 15.65 8.46 19.85
CA ALA A 37 14.94 7.66 18.85
C ALA A 37 13.79 8.39 18.12
N LYS A 38 14.12 8.98 16.96
CA LYS A 38 13.14 9.69 16.15
C LYS A 38 12.28 8.67 15.40
N SER A 39 10.98 8.76 15.62
CA SER A 39 9.99 8.00 14.89
C SER A 39 9.97 8.42 13.42
N LEU A 40 10.15 7.46 12.50
CA LEU A 40 10.18 7.68 11.05
C LEU A 40 8.83 7.25 10.46
N SER A 41 8.09 8.20 9.88
CA SER A 41 6.95 7.89 9.01
C SER A 41 7.39 7.20 7.72
N VAL A 42 6.46 6.63 6.94
CA VAL A 42 6.80 6.00 5.66
C VAL A 42 7.46 7.00 4.71
N PHE A 43 6.96 8.23 4.62
CA PHE A 43 7.61 9.30 3.84
C PHE A 43 9.03 9.63 4.31
N SER A 44 9.24 9.70 5.63
CA SER A 44 10.57 9.97 6.19
C SER A 44 11.53 8.83 5.91
N MET A 45 11.03 7.59 5.91
CA MET A 45 11.79 6.40 5.55
C MET A 45 12.16 6.41 4.06
N ILE A 46 11.24 6.78 3.16
CA ILE A 46 11.52 6.94 1.73
C ILE A 46 12.60 7.99 1.49
N SER A 47 12.49 9.15 2.14
CA SER A 47 13.50 10.22 2.04
C SER A 47 14.87 9.74 2.52
N ARG A 48 14.92 8.99 3.62
CA ARG A 48 16.17 8.41 4.11
C ARG A 48 16.72 7.33 3.17
N TYR A 49 15.87 6.55 2.52
CA TYR A 49 16.26 5.60 1.47
C TYR A 49 16.91 6.30 0.28
N ALA A 50 16.31 7.42 -0.16
CA ALA A 50 16.87 8.27 -1.20
C ALA A 50 18.24 8.83 -0.81
N GLY A 51 18.39 9.29 0.44
CA GLY A 51 19.64 9.83 0.97
C GLY A 51 20.81 8.84 1.02
N MET A 52 20.56 7.53 1.00
CA MET A 52 21.62 6.51 0.92
C MET A 52 22.02 6.15 -0.52
N GLY A 53 21.59 6.93 -1.52
CA GLY A 53 21.94 6.74 -2.92
C GLY A 53 20.89 5.98 -3.76
N PHE A 54 19.75 5.60 -3.17
CA PHE A 54 18.66 4.90 -3.88
C PHE A 54 17.50 5.86 -4.24
N ALA A 55 17.84 7.06 -4.73
CA ALA A 55 16.85 8.12 -4.99
C ALA A 55 15.78 7.74 -6.02
N ASN A 56 16.15 7.04 -7.09
CA ASN A 56 15.21 6.61 -8.14
C ASN A 56 14.18 5.60 -7.60
N ASP A 57 14.64 4.58 -6.88
CA ASP A 57 13.78 3.55 -6.28
C ASP A 57 12.84 4.15 -5.23
N ALA A 58 13.36 5.07 -4.41
CA ALA A 58 12.57 5.83 -3.43
C ALA A 58 11.47 6.65 -4.10
N LEU A 59 11.80 7.36 -5.19
CA LEU A 59 10.86 8.18 -5.94
C LEU A 59 9.77 7.31 -6.58
N VAL A 60 10.15 6.20 -7.23
CA VAL A 60 9.19 5.26 -7.81
C VAL A 60 8.23 4.76 -6.75
N TYR A 61 8.73 4.29 -5.60
CA TYR A 61 7.86 3.83 -4.54
C TYR A 61 6.97 4.96 -3.98
N LEU A 62 7.49 6.17 -3.81
CA LEU A 62 6.71 7.33 -3.38
C LEU A 62 5.52 7.58 -4.31
N LEU A 63 5.79 7.67 -5.62
CA LEU A 63 4.76 7.88 -6.64
C LEU A 63 3.72 6.77 -6.61
N LEU A 64 4.17 5.52 -6.62
CA LEU A 64 3.27 4.36 -6.55
C LEU A 64 2.42 4.40 -5.27
N SER A 65 3.04 4.75 -4.14
CA SER A 65 2.39 4.71 -2.84
C SER A 65 1.25 5.72 -2.67
N CYS A 66 1.33 6.84 -3.40
CA CYS A 66 0.31 7.88 -3.42
C CYS A 66 -0.68 7.68 -4.58
N LEU A 67 -0.19 7.35 -5.77
CA LEU A 67 -0.99 7.32 -6.98
C LEU A 67 -1.92 6.10 -7.03
N LEU A 68 -1.44 4.91 -6.66
CA LEU A 68 -2.21 3.66 -6.77
C LEU A 68 -3.48 3.66 -5.91
N PRO A 69 -3.45 4.04 -4.62
CA PRO A 69 -4.66 4.08 -3.82
C PRO A 69 -5.67 5.12 -4.31
N VAL A 70 -5.19 6.30 -4.71
CA VAL A 70 -6.03 7.38 -5.24
C VAL A 70 -6.69 6.96 -6.56
N LEU A 71 -5.91 6.38 -7.48
CA LEU A 71 -6.42 5.88 -8.75
C LEU A 71 -7.45 4.77 -8.52
N THR A 72 -7.20 3.88 -7.56
CA THR A 72 -8.15 2.81 -7.19
C THR A 72 -9.49 3.40 -6.72
N ILE A 73 -9.48 4.42 -5.87
CA ILE A 73 -10.69 5.11 -5.41
C ILE A 73 -11.42 5.76 -6.60
N LEU A 74 -10.69 6.49 -7.45
CA LEU A 74 -11.26 7.14 -8.63
C LEU A 74 -11.92 6.13 -9.58
N LEU A 75 -11.22 5.05 -9.92
CA LEU A 75 -11.78 4.02 -10.80
C LEU A 75 -12.98 3.31 -10.18
N LEU A 76 -12.96 3.07 -8.86
CA LEU A 76 -14.12 2.52 -8.16
C LEU A 76 -15.35 3.44 -8.26
N ILE A 77 -15.17 4.76 -8.26
CA ILE A 77 -16.24 5.75 -8.37
C ILE A 77 -16.74 5.89 -9.82
N PHE A 78 -15.83 6.03 -10.79
CA PHE A 78 -16.15 6.48 -12.15
C PHE A 78 -16.40 5.36 -13.18
N LEU A 79 -15.81 4.16 -13.04
CA LEU A 79 -16.01 3.10 -14.04
C LEU A 79 -17.37 2.37 -13.88
N LYS A 80 -17.77 1.62 -14.92
CA LYS A 80 -18.91 0.69 -14.87
C LYS A 80 -18.62 -0.51 -13.98
N THR A 81 -19.52 -0.78 -13.04
CA THR A 81 -19.45 -1.76 -11.93
C THR A 81 -18.58 -3.01 -12.14
N ARG A 82 -18.62 -3.69 -13.29
CA ARG A 82 -17.82 -4.90 -13.56
C ARG A 82 -16.32 -4.62 -13.72
N TYR A 83 -15.95 -3.56 -14.45
CA TYR A 83 -14.55 -3.23 -14.70
C TYR A 83 -13.86 -2.67 -13.45
N ASN A 84 -14.60 -2.02 -12.56
CA ASN A 84 -14.09 -1.35 -11.36
C ASN A 84 -13.36 -2.33 -10.43
N TYR A 85 -13.96 -3.51 -10.20
CA TYR A 85 -13.40 -4.48 -9.25
C TYR A 85 -12.18 -5.19 -9.82
N GLY A 86 -12.15 -5.49 -11.12
CA GLY A 86 -10.98 -6.08 -11.77
C GLY A 86 -9.78 -5.12 -11.80
N THR A 87 -10.03 -3.85 -12.15
CA THR A 87 -8.97 -2.82 -12.09
C THR A 87 -8.51 -2.57 -10.66
N ALA A 88 -9.42 -2.56 -9.68
CA ALA A 88 -9.06 -2.40 -8.27
C ALA A 88 -8.20 -3.56 -7.77
N ALA A 89 -8.51 -4.80 -8.17
CA ALA A 89 -7.69 -5.97 -7.85
C ALA A 89 -6.28 -5.82 -8.44
N GLY A 90 -6.17 -5.47 -9.73
CA GLY A 90 -4.87 -5.26 -10.38
C GLY A 90 -4.02 -4.16 -9.71
N LEU A 91 -4.62 -3.01 -9.41
CA LEU A 91 -3.92 -1.91 -8.73
C LEU A 91 -3.52 -2.26 -7.30
N SER A 92 -4.38 -2.94 -6.53
CA SER A 92 -4.05 -3.40 -5.18
C SER A 92 -2.93 -4.45 -5.19
N ALA A 93 -2.91 -5.37 -6.17
CA ALA A 93 -1.82 -6.33 -6.33
C ALA A 93 -0.49 -5.63 -6.67
N PHE A 94 -0.52 -4.64 -7.57
CA PHE A 94 0.68 -3.90 -7.93
C PHE A 94 1.22 -3.06 -6.76
N TYR A 95 0.34 -2.41 -6.01
CA TYR A 95 0.72 -1.71 -4.78
C TYR A 95 1.32 -2.65 -3.73
N MET A 96 0.70 -3.82 -3.51
CA MET A 96 1.22 -4.85 -2.60
C MET A 96 2.65 -5.27 -2.98
N LEU A 97 2.89 -5.54 -4.27
CA LEU A 97 4.21 -5.92 -4.77
C LEU A 97 5.23 -4.79 -4.56
N ALA A 98 4.88 -3.56 -4.92
CA ALA A 98 5.74 -2.39 -4.72
C ALA A 98 6.10 -2.19 -3.24
N ALA A 99 5.12 -2.29 -2.34
CA ALA A 99 5.31 -2.18 -0.90
C ALA A 99 6.22 -3.30 -0.36
N ALA A 100 5.97 -4.56 -0.74
CA ALA A 100 6.78 -5.69 -0.32
C ALA A 100 8.24 -5.56 -0.80
N CYS A 101 8.44 -5.15 -2.05
CA CYS A 101 9.77 -4.92 -2.61
C CYS A 101 10.49 -3.78 -1.88
N PHE A 102 9.84 -2.62 -1.70
CA PHE A 102 10.44 -1.47 -1.04
C PHE A 102 10.80 -1.77 0.41
N PHE A 103 9.87 -2.30 1.21
CA PHE A 103 10.14 -2.59 2.63
C PHE A 103 11.16 -3.70 2.81
N SER A 104 11.21 -4.71 1.92
CA SER A 104 12.25 -5.74 1.94
C SER A 104 13.63 -5.17 1.62
N ALA A 105 13.73 -4.35 0.57
CA ALA A 105 14.98 -3.68 0.19
C ALA A 105 15.46 -2.73 1.29
N ALA A 106 14.56 -1.90 1.82
CA ALA A 106 14.88 -0.96 2.88
C ALA A 106 15.24 -1.67 4.19
N LYS A 107 14.60 -2.78 4.55
CA LYS A 107 15.01 -3.62 5.70
C LYS A 107 16.46 -4.08 5.58
N ARG A 108 16.87 -4.52 4.39
CA ARG A 108 18.23 -5.02 4.14
C ARG A 108 19.26 -3.89 4.09
N LYS A 109 18.90 -2.75 3.51
CA LYS A 109 19.82 -1.63 3.27
C LYS A 109 19.90 -0.65 4.44
N MET A 110 18.92 -0.63 5.34
CA MET A 110 18.87 0.25 6.51
C MET A 110 19.08 -0.46 7.84
N VAL A 111 19.50 -1.74 7.84
CA VAL A 111 19.54 -2.57 9.05
C VAL A 111 20.36 -1.93 10.19
N ASP A 112 21.41 -1.18 9.84
CA ASP A 112 22.30 -0.50 10.80
C ASP A 112 21.87 0.93 11.15
N SER A 113 20.84 1.46 10.48
CA SER A 113 20.42 2.87 10.57
C SER A 113 18.97 3.07 11.02
N VAL A 114 18.10 2.08 10.78
CA VAL A 114 16.66 2.16 11.05
C VAL A 114 16.15 0.80 11.53
N MET A 115 15.53 0.79 12.70
CA MET A 115 14.70 -0.33 13.12
C MET A 115 13.30 -0.18 12.54
N LEU A 116 12.90 -1.10 11.67
CA LEU A 116 11.54 -1.18 11.12
C LEU A 116 10.55 -1.66 12.20
N THR A 117 9.40 -1.00 12.31
CA THR A 117 8.26 -1.44 13.13
C THR A 117 7.41 -2.45 12.36
N GLY A 118 6.47 -3.15 13.03
CA GLY A 118 5.54 -4.08 12.37
C GLY A 118 4.54 -3.44 11.39
N LEU A 119 4.52 -2.11 11.26
CA LEU A 119 3.56 -1.39 10.42
C LEU A 119 3.67 -1.76 8.93
N HIS A 120 4.88 -2.04 8.43
CA HIS A 120 5.05 -2.46 7.03
C HIS A 120 4.33 -3.77 6.70
N TYR A 121 4.29 -4.74 7.64
CA TYR A 121 3.50 -5.96 7.49
C TYR A 121 2.01 -5.66 7.46
N LEU A 122 1.56 -4.67 8.23
CA LEU A 122 0.17 -4.27 8.27
C LEU A 122 -0.26 -3.59 6.95
N ILE A 123 0.60 -2.74 6.36
CA ILE A 123 0.38 -2.17 5.02
C ILE A 123 0.21 -3.28 3.97
N ILE A 124 1.11 -4.27 3.98
CA ILE A 124 1.04 -5.42 3.07
C ILE A 124 -0.24 -6.23 3.30
N LEU A 125 -0.60 -6.50 4.56
CA LEU A 125 -1.81 -7.23 4.92
C LEU A 125 -3.08 -6.52 4.43
N VAL A 126 -3.20 -5.21 4.65
CA VAL A 126 -4.34 -4.40 4.17
C VAL A 126 -4.40 -4.43 2.64
N SER A 127 -3.25 -4.43 1.96
CA SER A 127 -3.18 -4.52 0.49
C SER A 127 -3.68 -5.89 -0.01
N ILE A 128 -3.28 -6.98 0.64
CA ILE A 128 -3.76 -8.34 0.36
C ILE A 128 -5.28 -8.44 0.58
N LEU A 129 -5.78 -7.89 1.68
CA LEU A 129 -7.21 -7.87 1.97
C LEU A 129 -7.98 -7.07 0.92
N SER A 130 -7.44 -5.92 0.50
CA SER A 130 -8.03 -5.12 -0.58
C SER A 130 -8.06 -5.89 -1.90
N LEU A 131 -6.99 -6.60 -2.24
CA LEU A 131 -6.94 -7.48 -3.41
C LEU A 131 -8.02 -8.57 -3.32
N ALA A 132 -8.09 -9.29 -2.19
CA ALA A 132 -9.08 -10.36 -2.00
C ALA A 132 -10.52 -9.84 -2.11
N LEU A 133 -10.82 -8.68 -1.51
CA LEU A 133 -12.14 -8.05 -1.59
C LEU A 133 -12.47 -7.56 -3.00
N ALA A 134 -11.48 -7.04 -3.74
CA ALA A 134 -11.68 -6.62 -5.12
C ALA A 134 -11.93 -7.83 -6.03
N SER A 135 -11.16 -8.91 -5.88
CA SER A 135 -11.39 -10.18 -6.58
C SER A 135 -12.77 -10.77 -6.26
N TRP A 136 -13.17 -10.75 -4.99
CA TRP A 136 -14.51 -11.18 -4.58
C TRP A 136 -15.62 -10.31 -5.21
N GLY A 137 -15.44 -8.98 -5.18
CA GLY A 137 -16.36 -8.04 -5.83
C GLY A 137 -16.47 -8.26 -7.34
N PHE A 138 -15.38 -8.67 -7.99
CA PHE A 138 -15.37 -9.04 -9.40
C PHE A 138 -16.18 -10.32 -9.65
N CYS A 139 -15.98 -11.38 -8.85
CA CYS A 139 -16.75 -12.62 -8.95
C CYS A 139 -18.26 -12.40 -8.74
N LEU A 140 -18.66 -11.53 -7.81
CA LEU A 140 -20.07 -11.16 -7.60
C LEU A 140 -20.70 -10.41 -8.79
N CYS A 141 -19.88 -9.91 -9.72
CA CYS A 141 -20.32 -9.21 -10.92
C CYS A 141 -20.15 -10.05 -12.19
N ALA A 142 -19.71 -11.31 -12.07
CA ALA A 142 -19.75 -12.24 -13.19
C ALA A 142 -21.22 -12.49 -13.59
N PRO A 143 -21.55 -12.50 -14.89
CA PRO A 143 -22.86 -13.00 -15.32
C PRO A 143 -23.01 -14.45 -14.83
N PRO A 144 -24.24 -14.92 -14.54
CA PRO A 144 -24.45 -16.34 -14.32
C PRO A 144 -23.82 -17.09 -15.48
N SER A 145 -23.04 -18.13 -15.19
CA SER A 145 -22.66 -19.07 -16.25
C SER A 145 -23.97 -19.65 -16.76
N ASP A 146 -24.35 -19.32 -17.99
CA ASP A 146 -25.28 -20.12 -18.75
C ASP A 146 -24.61 -21.50 -18.88
N ALA A 147 -24.89 -22.35 -17.90
CA ALA A 147 -24.59 -23.76 -17.96
C ALA A 147 -25.73 -24.37 -18.77
N ASP A 148 -25.58 -24.30 -20.08
CA ASP A 148 -26.15 -25.27 -21.02
C ASP A 148 -25.43 -26.63 -20.86
#